data_AF-A0AA51YKJ2-F1
#
_entry.id   AF-A0AA51YKJ2-F1
#
_cell.length_a   1.000
_cell.length_b   1.000
_cell.length_c   1.000
_cell.angle_alpha   90.00
_cell.angle_beta   90.00
_cell.angle_gamma   90.00
#
_symmetry.space_group_name_H-M   'P 1'
#
loop_
_entity.id
_entity.type
_entity.pdbx_description
1 polymer ?
#
loop_
_entity_poly.entity_id
_entity_poly.type
_entity_poly.pdbx_seq_one_letter_code
_entity_poly.pdbx_strand_id
1 'polypeptide(L)' 'MDMKELFLQENVGGLDLLLRALFGSIAITVLALDLVGSGIWRWVLALIAFAGLYTSIMRHCTLYNLISFSTAKK' A
#
# COMPACT_ATOMS: atom_id res chain seq x y z
N MET A 1 -15.35 2.69 -17.82
CA MET A 1 -15.29 2.86 -16.35
C MET A 1 -15.21 4.34 -16.05
N ASP A 2 -16.11 4.86 -15.24
CA ASP A 2 -16.08 6.27 -14.82
C ASP A 2 -14.82 6.50 -13.98
N MET A 3 -14.06 7.57 -14.26
CA MET A 3 -12.83 7.88 -13.54
C MET A 3 -13.08 8.06 -12.04
N LYS A 4 -14.25 8.56 -11.63
CA LYS A 4 -14.58 8.74 -10.20
C LYS A 4 -14.79 7.40 -9.51
N GLU A 5 -15.45 6.45 -10.15
CA GLU A 5 -15.57 5.09 -9.60
C GLU A 5 -14.21 4.40 -9.46
N LEU A 6 -13.29 4.68 -10.39
CA LEU A 6 -11.95 4.12 -10.38
C LEU A 6 -11.13 4.57 -9.15
N PHE A 7 -11.42 5.72 -8.56
CA PHE A 7 -10.74 6.26 -7.37
C PHE A 7 -11.52 6.12 -6.06
N LEU A 8 -12.85 5.93 -6.09
CA LEU A 8 -13.69 5.88 -4.88
C LEU A 8 -14.10 4.47 -4.43
N GLN A 9 -13.96 3.43 -5.26
CA GLN A 9 -14.37 2.08 -4.87
C GLN A 9 -13.38 1.40 -3.91
N GLU A 10 -13.84 1.02 -2.72
CA GLU A 10 -13.09 0.17 -1.79
C GLU A 10 -12.89 -1.23 -2.37
N ASN A 11 -11.67 -1.52 -2.80
CA ASN A 11 -11.28 -2.84 -3.33
C ASN A 11 -10.37 -3.63 -2.38
N VAL A 12 -9.93 -3.01 -1.29
CA VAL A 12 -8.98 -3.58 -0.34
C VAL A 12 -9.74 -4.06 0.89
N GLY A 13 -9.79 -5.38 1.11
CA GLY A 13 -10.44 -5.98 2.27
C GLY A 13 -9.64 -5.78 3.56
N GLY A 14 -10.29 -5.94 4.71
CA GLY A 14 -9.69 -5.65 6.02
C GLY A 14 -8.39 -6.42 6.32
N LEU A 15 -8.25 -7.66 5.84
CA LEU A 15 -7.05 -8.48 6.07
C LEU A 15 -5.87 -8.02 5.18
N ASP A 16 -6.13 -7.68 3.91
CA ASP A 16 -5.14 -7.12 2.99
C ASP A 16 -4.66 -5.75 3.48
N LEU A 17 -5.61 -4.93 3.95
CA LEU A 17 -5.34 -3.63 4.57
C LEU A 17 -4.40 -3.73 5.78
N LEU A 18 -4.64 -4.73 6.63
CA LEU A 18 -3.88 -4.94 7.86
C LEU A 18 -2.46 -5.43 7.56
N LEU A 19 -2.29 -6.36 6.61
CA LEU A 19 -0.98 -6.79 6.14
C LEU A 19 -0.20 -5.62 5.54
N ARG A 20 -0.85 -4.83 4.70
CA ARG A 20 -0.22 -3.72 3.98
C ARG A 20 0.17 -2.56 4.90
N ALA A 21 -0.66 -2.30 5.92
CA ALA A 21 -0.35 -1.35 6.98
C ALA A 21 0.81 -1.88 7.86
N LEU A 22 0.83 -3.17 8.19
CA LEU A 22 1.88 -3.79 8.99
C LEU A 22 3.24 -3.71 8.28
N PHE A 23 3.32 -4.20 7.03
CA PHE A 23 4.57 -4.16 6.25
C PHE A 23 5.02 -2.72 5.97
N GLY A 24 4.09 -1.82 5.64
CA GLY A 24 4.39 -0.40 5.45
C GLY A 24 4.93 0.25 6.72
N SER A 25 4.34 -0.07 7.88
CA SER A 25 4.78 0.43 9.19
C SER A 25 6.15 -0.10 9.57
N ILE A 26 6.41 -1.39 9.38
CA ILE A 26 7.73 -1.98 9.63
C ILE A 26 8.79 -1.35 8.72
N ALA A 27 8.48 -1.20 7.43
CA ALA A 27 9.40 -0.60 6.46
C ALA A 27 9.74 0.86 6.81
N ILE A 28 8.75 1.67 7.21
CA ILE A 28 9.03 3.06 7.62
C ILE A 28 9.81 3.13 8.94
N THR A 29 9.54 2.24 9.89
CA THR A 29 10.31 2.19 11.16
C THR A 29 11.77 1.82 10.90
N VAL A 30 12.03 0.83 10.06
CA VAL A 30 13.40 0.43 9.66
C VAL A 30 14.15 1.59 8.99
N LEU A 31 13.46 2.36 8.13
CA LEU A 31 14.03 3.55 7.50
C LEU A 31 14.27 4.70 8.50
N ALA A 32 13.33 4.93 9.42
CA ALA A 32 13.41 6.01 10.39
C ALA A 32 14.53 5.80 11.42
N LEU A 33 14.80 4.54 11.77
CA LEU A 33 15.89 4.16 12.65
C LEU A 33 17.23 3.99 11.91
N ASP A 34 17.27 4.26 10.59
CA ASP A 34 18.44 4.14 9.72
C ASP A 34 19.11 2.75 9.77
N LEU A 35 18.32 1.69 9.97
CA LEU A 35 18.81 0.29 9.98
C LEU A 35 19.22 -0.23 8.60
N VAL A 36 19.08 0.58 7.55
CA VAL A 36 19.37 0.22 6.17
C VAL A 36 20.44 1.14 5.62
N GLY A 37 21.49 0.52 5.08
CA GLY A 37 22.62 1.24 4.48
C GLY A 37 22.21 2.19 3.36
N SER A 38 23.03 3.22 3.16
CA SER A 38 22.88 4.22 2.10
C SER A 38 23.12 3.60 0.72
N GLY A 39 22.07 3.02 0.15
CA GLY A 39 22.10 2.40 -1.16
C GLY A 39 20.72 2.23 -1.78
N ILE A 40 20.67 1.51 -2.91
CA ILE A 40 19.43 1.28 -3.68
C ILE A 40 18.32 0.66 -2.81
N TRP A 41 18.70 -0.21 -1.86
CA TRP A 41 17.78 -0.84 -0.93
C TRP A 41 16.99 0.13 -0.05
N ARG A 42 17.57 1.29 0.32
CA ARG A 42 16.87 2.34 1.07
C ARG A 42 15.71 2.92 0.26
N TRP A 43 15.93 3.15 -1.02
CA TRP A 43 14.90 3.68 -1.92
C TRP A 43 13.80 2.65 -2.22
N VAL A 44 14.18 1.38 -2.38
CA VAL A 44 13.21 0.28 -2.54
C VAL A 44 12.32 0.16 -1.31
N LEU A 45 12.90 0.17 -0.11
CA LEU A 45 12.13 0.16 1.13
C LEU A 45 11.25 1.41 1.30
N ALA A 46 11.74 2.58 0.87
CA ALA A 46 10.95 3.81 0.92
C ALA A 46 9.71 3.73 0.01
N LEU A 47 9.86 3.14 -1.19
CA LEU A 47 8.74 2.88 -2.09
C LEU A 47 7.74 1.88 -1.50
N ILE A 48 8.23 0.81 -0.85
CA ILE A 48 7.37 -0.17 -0.19
C ILE A 48 6.60 0.47 0.97
N ALA A 49 7.28 1.24 1.82
CA ALA A 49 6.68 1.96 2.93
C ALA A 49 5.61 2.94 2.43
N PHE A 50 5.95 3.75 1.43
CA PHE A 50 5.04 4.72 0.84
C PHE A 50 3.82 4.04 0.22
N ALA A 51 4.04 3.09 -0.69
CA ALA A 51 2.94 2.40 -1.37
C ALA A 51 2.06 1.62 -0.39
N GLY A 52 2.66 0.94 0.59
CA GLY A 52 1.93 0.17 1.60
C GLY A 52 1.06 1.06 2.48
N LEU A 53 1.62 2.11 3.07
CA LEU A 53 0.88 3.01 3.94
C LEU A 53 -0.16 3.83 3.17
N TYR A 54 0.20 4.37 2.01
CA TYR A 54 -0.71 5.19 1.20
C TYR A 54 -1.97 4.41 0.79
N THR A 55 -1.79 3.18 0.31
CA THR A 55 -2.91 2.35 -0.13
C THR A 55 -3.72 1.78 1.04
N SER A 56 -3.10 1.54 2.20
CA SER A 56 -3.83 1.22 3.44
C SER A 56 -4.68 2.40 3.94
N ILE A 57 -4.19 3.64 3.84
CA ILE A 57 -4.95 4.83 4.25
C ILE A 57 -6.11 5.09 3.29
N MET A 58 -5.85 5.03 1.99
CA MET A 58 -6.87 5.26 0.97
C MET A 58 -7.89 4.12 0.86
N ARG A 59 -7.62 2.96 1.48
CA ARG A 59 -8.42 1.71 1.37
C ARG A 59 -8.67 1.31 -0.09
N HIS A 60 -7.80 1.82 -0.97
CA HIS A 60 -7.91 1.80 -2.41
C HIS A 60 -6.56 1.44 -2.99
N CYS A 61 -6.58 0.50 -3.93
CA CYS A 61 -5.42 0.14 -4.73
C CYS A 61 -5.79 0.29 -6.19
N THR A 62 -5.28 1.32 -6.86
CA THR A 62 -5.50 1.58 -8.29
C THR A 62 -5.11 0.39 -9.16
N LEU A 63 -4.07 -0.36 -8.76
CA LEU A 63 -3.65 -1.56 -9.47
C LEU A 63 -4.69 -2.69 -9.42
N TYR A 64 -5.37 -2.86 -8.28
CA TYR A 64 -6.42 -3.87 -8.12
C TYR A 64 -7.65 -3.51 -8.96
N ASN A 65 -7.98 -2.21 -9.04
CA ASN A 65 -9.09 -1.74 -9.87
C ASN A 65 -8.81 -1.90 -11.38
N LEU A 66 -7.55 -1.76 -11.81
CA LEU A 66 -7.13 -1.98 -13.19
C LEU A 66 -7.27 -3.46 -13.63
N ILE A 67 -7.16 -4.39 -12.67
CA ILE A 67 -7.26 -5.83 -12.91
C ILE A 67 -8.67 -6.36 -12.53
N SER A 68 -9.60 -5.48 -12.14
CA SER A 68 -10.92 -5.84 -11.59
C SER A 68 -10.85 -6.87 -10.45
N PHE A 69 -9.78 -6.81 -9.65
CA PHE A 69 -9.59 -7.66 -8.49
C PHE A 69 -10.05 -6.92 -7.22
N SER A 70 -10.86 -7.56 -6.38
CA SER A 70 -11.27 -7.00 -5.09
C SER A 70 -11.08 -8.05 -4.01
N THR A 71 -10.37 -7.67 -2.96
CA THR A 71 -10.29 -8.44 -1.71
C THR A 71 -11.30 -7.92 -0.69
N ALA A 72 -11.92 -6.77 -0.94
CA ALA A 72 -13.08 -6.34 -0.17
C ALA A 72 -14.25 -7.27 -0.50
N LYS A 73 -14.65 -8.11 0.47
CA LYS A 73 -15.92 -8.82 0.40
C LYS A 73 -17.03 -7.77 0.29
N LYS A 74 -17.81 -7.83 -0.80
CA LYS A 74 -19.19 -7.35 -0.78
C LYS A 74 -20.03 -8.25 0.10
#